data_AF-A0AAP8GA28-F1
#
_entry.id   AF-A0AAP8GA28-F1
#
_cell.length_a   1.000
_cell.length_b   1.000
_cell.length_c   1.000
_cell.angle_alpha   90.00
_cell.angle_beta   90.00
_cell.angle_gamma   90.00
#
_symmetry.space_group_name_H-M   'P 1'
#
loop_
_entity.id
_entity.type
_entity.pdbx_description
1 polymer ?
#
loop_
_entity_poly.entity_id
_entity_poly.type
_entity_poly.pdbx_seq_one_letter_code
_entity_poly.pdbx_strand_id
1 'polypeptide(L)' 'MQRLTPAERLVAAMAAEGLPYKSIARELGKSPATVRNQLHAIYQKLGVGNRTALAYKLRGTP' A
#
# COMPACT_ATOMS: atom_id res chain seq x y z
N MET A 1 -1.52 -1.38 17.08
CA MET A 1 -1.16 -1.29 15.64
C MET A 1 -1.46 -2.63 14.98
N GLN A 2 -2.44 -2.70 14.07
CA GLN A 2 -2.68 -3.93 13.32
C GLN A 2 -1.53 -4.16 12.33
N ARG A 3 -0.85 -5.30 12.43
CA ARG A 3 0.21 -5.67 11.49
C ARG A 3 -0.40 -5.93 10.12
N LEU A 4 0.19 -5.36 9.08
CA LEU A 4 -0.17 -5.67 7.71
C LEU A 4 0.04 -7.16 7.42
N THR A 5 -0.87 -7.76 6.66
CA THR A 5 -0.66 -9.10 6.09
C THR A 5 0.53 -9.08 5.11
N PRO A 6 1.12 -10.23 4.75
CA PRO A 6 2.20 -10.29 3.76
C PRO A 6 1.81 -9.65 2.42
N ALA A 7 0.58 -9.91 1.94
CA ALA A 7 0.07 -9.32 0.71
C ALA A 7 -0.08 -7.79 0.81
N GLU A 8 -0.59 -7.30 1.94
CA GLU A 8 -0.71 -5.86 2.19
C GLU A 8 0.65 -5.17 2.25
N ARG A 9 1.68 -5.82 2.81
CA ARG A 9 3.04 -5.27 2.83
C ARG A 9 3.62 -5.10 1.44
N LEU A 10 3.43 -6.08 0.56
CA LEU A 10 3.88 -5.98 -0.83
C LEU A 10 3.23 -4.80 -1.55
N VAL A 11 1.90 -4.69 -1.44
CA VAL A 11 1.15 -3.56 -2.02
C VAL A 11 1.61 -2.23 -1.42
N ALA A 12 1.81 -2.18 -0.11
CA ALA A 12 2.23 -0.97 0.58
C ALA A 12 3.65 -0.53 0.17
N ALA A 13 4.59 -1.46 0.01
CA ALA A 13 5.95 -1.20 -0.43
C ALA A 13 5.99 -0.63 -1.86
N MET A 14 5.36 -1.30 -2.82
CA MET A 14 5.28 -0.80 -4.19
C MET A 14 4.55 0.56 -4.27
N ALA A 15 3.49 0.74 -3.47
CA ALA A 15 2.79 2.02 -3.39
C ALA A 15 3.67 3.12 -2.79
N ALA A 16 4.52 2.81 -1.82
CA ALA A 16 5.50 3.74 -1.27
C ALA A 16 6.59 4.11 -2.28
N GLU A 17 6.96 3.21 -3.20
CA GLU A 17 7.98 3.44 -4.23
C GLU A 17 7.56 4.41 -5.34
N GLY A 18 6.26 4.59 -5.57
CA GLY A 18 5.77 5.45 -6.66
C GLY A 18 4.93 4.73 -7.72
N LEU A 19 4.83 3.40 -7.63
CA LEU A 19 4.02 2.58 -8.55
C LEU A 19 2.51 2.86 -8.45
N PRO A 20 1.82 3.18 -9.55
CA PRO A 20 0.36 3.30 -9.56
C PRO A 20 -0.31 1.98 -9.16
N TYR A 21 -1.46 2.03 -8.49
CA TYR A 21 -2.20 0.83 -8.09
C TYR A 21 -2.54 -0.11 -9.26
N LYS A 22 -2.68 0.42 -10.48
CA LYS A 22 -2.89 -0.38 -11.71
C LYS A 22 -1.65 -1.20 -12.08
N SER A 23 -0.46 -0.62 -11.94
CA SER A 23 0.81 -1.31 -12.17
C SER A 23 1.03 -2.39 -11.11
N ILE A 24 0.78 -2.05 -9.84
CA ILE A 24 0.82 -3.01 -8.73
C ILE A 24 -0.15 -4.18 -8.97
N ALA A 25 -1.35 -3.89 -9.47
CA ALA A 25 -2.33 -4.92 -9.80
C ALA A 25 -1.81 -5.85 -10.90
N ARG A 26 -1.21 -5.30 -11.96
CA ARG A 26 -0.59 -6.09 -13.04
C ARG A 26 0.55 -6.96 -12.51
N GLU A 27 1.43 -6.40 -11.69
CA GLU A 27 2.62 -7.07 -11.14
C GLU A 27 2.24 -8.20 -10.17
N LEU A 28 1.18 -8.01 -9.38
CA LEU A 28 0.66 -9.03 -8.46
C LEU A 28 -0.34 -10.00 -9.09
N GLY A 29 -0.66 -9.86 -10.38
CA GLY A 29 -1.71 -10.66 -11.03
C GLY A 29 -3.09 -10.49 -10.39
N LYS A 30 -3.40 -9.29 -9.88
CA LYS A 30 -4.65 -8.96 -9.19
C LYS A 30 -5.49 -7.96 -9.99
N SER A 31 -6.78 -7.88 -9.67
CA SER A 31 -7.62 -6.81 -10.21
C SER A 31 -7.23 -5.45 -9.63
N PRO A 32 -7.33 -4.35 -10.40
CA PRO A 32 -7.12 -3.00 -9.87
C PRO A 32 -8.04 -2.66 -8.69
N ALA A 33 -9.26 -3.18 -8.69
CA ALA A 33 -10.22 -3.01 -7.59
C ALA A 33 -9.73 -3.69 -6.31
N THR A 34 -9.15 -4.89 -6.41
CA THR A 34 -8.57 -5.61 -5.27
C THR A 34 -7.42 -4.81 -4.65
N VAL A 35 -6.49 -4.30 -5.46
CA VAL A 35 -5.37 -3.49 -4.95
C VAL A 35 -5.86 -2.19 -4.34
N ARG A 36 -6.87 -1.54 -4.92
CA ARG A 36 -7.48 -0.33 -4.34
C ARG A 36 -8.10 -0.61 -2.95
N ASN A 37 -8.82 -1.73 -2.81
CA ASN A 37 -9.41 -2.13 -1.53
C ASN A 37 -8.32 -2.46 -0.51
N GLN A 38 -7.25 -3.14 -0.92
CA GLN A 38 -6.09 -3.41 -0.07
C GLN A 38 -5.41 -2.12 0.38
N LEU A 39 -5.18 -1.15 -0.52
CA LEU A 39 -4.64 0.16 -0.18
C LEU A 39 -5.52 0.90 0.83
N HIS A 40 -6.85 0.85 0.68
CA HIS A 40 -7.75 1.47 1.64
C HIS A 40 -7.64 0.81 3.03
N ALA A 41 -7.59 -0.53 3.09
CA ALA A 41 -7.38 -1.25 4.34
C ALA A 41 -6.01 -0.94 4.97
N ILE A 42 -4.94 -0.84 4.15
CA ILE A 42 -3.59 -0.45 4.58
C ILE A 42 -3.62 0.96 5.18
N TYR A 43 -4.26 1.91 4.51
CA TYR A 43 -4.40 3.28 4.98
C TYR A 43 -5.09 3.37 6.33
N GLN A 44 -6.20 2.63 6.51
CA GLN A 44 -6.90 2.54 7.79
C GLN A 44 -6.04 1.88 8.88
N LYS A 45 -5.38 0.76 8.58
CA LYS A 45 -4.52 0.02 9.53
C LYS A 45 -3.31 0.84 9.99
N LEU A 46 -2.74 1.63 9.09
CA LEU A 46 -1.57 2.48 9.36
C LEU A 46 -1.94 3.89 9.83
N GLY A 47 -3.22 4.28 9.76
CA GLY A 47 -3.67 5.63 10.08
C GLY A 47 -3.04 6.69 9.17
N VAL A 48 -2.95 6.42 7.86
CA VAL A 48 -2.42 7.35 6.85
C VAL A 48 -3.52 7.75 5.89
N GLY A 49 -3.61 9.05 5.56
CA GLY A 49 -4.67 9.56 4.69
C GLY A 49 -4.36 9.48 3.20
N ASN A 50 -3.09 9.30 2.83
CA ASN A 50 -2.68 9.31 1.44
C ASN A 50 -1.41 8.50 1.20
N ARG A 51 -1.12 8.31 -0.09
CA ARG A 51 0.06 7.60 -0.59
C ARG A 51 1.38 8.20 -0.08
N THR A 52 1.49 9.52 0.01
CA THR A 52 2.70 10.19 0.48
C THR A 52 2.96 9.90 1.94
N ALA A 53 1.92 9.96 2.78
CA ALA A 53 1.96 9.60 4.20
C ALA A 53 2.27 8.10 4.38
N LEU A 54 1.76 7.23 3.50
CA LEU A 54 2.16 5.82 3.47
C LEU A 54 3.66 5.68 3.20
N ALA A 55 4.18 6.37 2.19
CA ALA A 55 5.60 6.33 1.84
C ALA A 55 6.48 6.84 2.99
N TYR A 56 6.08 7.95 3.62
CA TYR A 56 6.75 8.50 4.80
C TYR A 56 6.78 7.49 5.96
N LYS A 57 5.63 6.87 6.25
CA LYS A 57 5.48 5.91 7.35
C LYS A 57 6.24 4.61 7.13
N LEU A 58 6.45 4.19 5.88
CA LEU A 58 7.21 2.99 5.53
C LEU A 58 8.72 3.24 5.41
N ARG A 59 9.14 4.39 4.85
CA ARG A 59 10.56 4.70 4.68
C ARG A 59 11.24 5.06 6.01
N GLY A 60 10.47 5.41 7.05
CA GLY A 60 10.99 5.62 8.38
C GLY A 60 12.21 6.54 8.37
N THR A 61 12.10 7.69 7.72
CA THR A 61 13.16 8.70 7.78
C THR A 61 12.89 9.65 8.93
N PRO A 62 13.92 9.99 9.72
CA PRO A 62 13.85 10.67 11.01
C PRO A 62 13.17 12.04 10.97
#